data_AF-A0A7C2PDS9-F1
#
_entry.id   AF-A0A7C2PDS9-F1
#
_cell.length_a   1.000
_cell.length_b   1.000
_cell.length_c   1.000
_cell.angle_alpha   90.00
_cell.angle_beta   90.00
_cell.angle_gamma   90.00
#
_symmetry.space_group_name_H-M   'P 1'
#
loop_
_entity.id
_entity.type
_entity.pdbx_description
1 polymer ?
#
loop_
_entity_poly.entity_id
_entity_poly.type
_entity_poly.pdbx_seq_one_letter_code
_entity_poly.pdbx_strand_id
1 'polypeptide(L)'
;MFEMDEFECWIRASHEMFECLEGRYDVYPLATLWVNQWLDSSIYVVQNEHIARINNLIDDFEYTVFGVYGKQAEKIDKQFRSLIKDFLRTGENIGYAIAPYLFTWNFQRFKKYFIEDNSFDLNSYFNELGRFLDSRKQEIKHFRGRKMLEEEIESGRIEKLFNDLNNKLKELGIGHNEPIGVIKILHVCSPQYFPLIDNDIAKAFRLKKNKRESLTSFHYLKWMKSVQSWLSKYDKIKIEKLETEFGRSILKLVDQALYIMCSLNLKKRVGLKVDVDEI
;
A
#
# COMPACT_ATOMS: atom_id res chain seq x y z
N MET A 1 27.38 -2.14 -0.14
CA MET A 1 26.46 -1.23 0.56
C MET A 1 26.69 0.12 -0.09
N PHE A 2 25.64 0.86 -0.44
CA PHE A 2 25.86 2.21 -0.97
C PHE A 2 26.60 3.04 0.07
N GLU A 3 27.62 3.77 -0.38
CA GLU A 3 28.15 4.88 0.41
C GLU A 3 27.06 5.93 0.60
N MET A 4 27.22 6.78 1.60
CA MET A 4 26.17 7.72 1.99
C MET A 4 25.73 8.65 0.84
N ASP A 5 26.69 9.15 0.05
CA ASP A 5 26.38 10.04 -1.08
C ASP A 5 25.67 9.30 -2.23
N GLU A 6 26.02 8.02 -2.45
CA GLU A 6 25.30 7.15 -3.39
C GLU A 6 23.87 6.90 -2.93
N PHE A 7 23.66 6.71 -1.63
CA PHE A 7 22.33 6.53 -1.04
C PHE A 7 21.47 7.78 -1.20
N GLU A 8 21.99 8.97 -0.91
CA GLU A 8 21.26 10.24 -1.14
C GLU A 8 20.88 10.40 -2.61
N CYS A 9 21.82 10.16 -3.52
CA CYS A 9 21.58 10.25 -4.96
C CYS A 9 20.49 9.26 -5.41
N TRP A 10 20.55 8.02 -4.92
CA TRP A 10 19.58 6.99 -5.25
C TRP A 10 18.18 7.34 -4.73
N ILE A 11 18.05 7.86 -3.50
CA ILE A 11 16.78 8.29 -2.93
C ILE A 11 16.16 9.42 -3.76
N ARG A 12 16.93 10.47 -4.06
CA ARG A 12 16.47 11.62 -4.86
C ARG A 12 15.98 11.18 -6.24
N ALA A 13 16.82 10.45 -6.98
CA ALA A 13 16.46 9.99 -8.33
C ALA A 13 15.22 9.09 -8.31
N SER A 14 15.12 8.21 -7.32
CA SER A 14 13.97 7.30 -7.21
C SER A 14 12.67 8.01 -6.84
N HIS A 15 12.75 9.03 -5.97
CA HIS A 15 11.60 9.85 -5.63
C HIS A 15 11.08 10.61 -6.86
N GLU A 16 11.96 11.26 -7.62
CA GLU A 16 11.59 11.96 -8.86
C GLU A 16 10.94 11.02 -9.88
N MET A 17 11.51 9.83 -10.08
CA MET A 17 10.91 8.81 -10.95
C MET A 17 9.53 8.36 -10.45
N PHE A 18 9.37 8.21 -9.13
CA PHE A 18 8.09 7.87 -8.53
C PHE A 18 7.05 8.95 -8.79
N GLU A 19 7.36 10.22 -8.52
CA GLU A 19 6.44 11.33 -8.76
C GLU A 19 6.05 11.46 -10.25
N CYS A 20 6.99 11.26 -11.17
CA CYS A 20 6.73 11.38 -12.61
C CYS A 20 5.90 10.23 -13.20
N LEU A 21 6.07 9.01 -12.67
CA LEU A 21 5.56 7.79 -13.30
C LEU A 21 4.37 7.18 -12.57
N GLU A 22 4.17 7.50 -11.30
CA GLU A 22 3.10 6.95 -10.47
C GLU A 22 1.99 7.97 -10.17
N GLY A 23 1.05 8.12 -11.11
CA GLY A 23 -0.18 8.93 -10.97
C GLY A 23 -1.19 8.43 -9.91
N ARG A 24 -0.87 7.38 -9.15
CA ARG A 24 -1.68 6.90 -8.02
C ARG A 24 -1.31 7.59 -6.70
N TYR A 25 -0.62 8.72 -6.80
CA TYR A 25 -0.13 9.49 -5.67
C TYR A 25 -1.23 9.85 -4.69
N ASP A 26 -2.44 10.14 -5.16
CA ASP A 26 -3.46 10.78 -4.32
C ASP A 26 -4.07 9.87 -3.26
N VAL A 27 -4.23 8.58 -3.55
CA VAL A 27 -4.94 7.69 -2.62
C VAL A 27 -4.15 7.34 -1.38
N TYR A 28 -2.82 7.30 -1.45
CA TYR A 28 -2.01 6.94 -0.29
C TYR A 28 -2.01 8.04 0.78
N PRO A 29 -1.68 9.31 0.49
CA PRO A 29 -1.78 10.43 1.43
C PRO A 29 -3.19 10.61 1.98
N LEU A 30 -4.23 10.45 1.14
CA LEU A 30 -5.62 10.52 1.60
C LEU A 30 -5.96 9.38 2.57
N ALA A 31 -5.58 8.14 2.25
CA ALA A 31 -5.79 7.01 3.15
C ALA A 31 -5.02 7.18 4.48
N THR A 32 -3.77 7.65 4.45
CA THR A 32 -3.00 7.94 5.66
C THR A 32 -3.63 9.07 6.49
N LEU A 33 -4.14 10.12 5.84
CA LEU A 33 -4.86 11.21 6.51
C LEU A 33 -6.10 10.68 7.25
N TRP A 34 -6.95 9.92 6.57
CA TRP A 34 -8.19 9.38 7.15
C TRP A 34 -7.92 8.34 8.23
N VAL A 35 -6.93 7.48 8.05
CA VAL A 35 -6.52 6.52 9.09
C VAL A 35 -6.05 7.26 10.34
N ASN A 36 -5.28 8.33 10.20
CA ASN A 36 -4.86 9.13 11.34
C ASN A 36 -6.05 9.78 12.07
N GLN A 37 -6.98 10.41 11.35
CA GLN A 37 -8.20 11.00 11.92
C GLN A 37 -9.05 9.95 12.65
N TRP A 38 -9.22 8.78 12.04
CA TRP A 38 -9.95 7.67 12.64
C TRP A 38 -9.25 7.13 13.88
N LEU A 39 -7.92 6.98 13.88
CA LEU A 39 -7.16 6.56 15.07
C LEU A 39 -7.29 7.56 16.22
N ASP A 40 -7.46 8.85 15.92
CA ASP A 40 -7.71 9.91 16.91
C ASP A 40 -9.13 9.87 17.47
N SER A 41 -10.13 9.85 16.59
CA SER A 41 -11.50 10.26 16.92
C SER A 41 -12.58 9.24 16.56
N SER A 42 -12.19 8.08 16.01
CA SER A 42 -13.11 7.07 15.44
C SER A 42 -13.88 7.53 14.21
N ILE A 43 -13.64 8.76 13.75
CA ILE A 43 -14.22 9.31 12.54
C ILE A 43 -13.12 9.87 11.64
N TYR A 44 -13.38 9.90 10.34
CA TYR A 44 -12.58 10.61 9.36
C TYR A 44 -13.47 11.53 8.52
N VAL A 45 -12.89 12.60 8.00
CA VAL A 45 -13.61 13.63 7.25
C VAL A 45 -13.18 13.60 5.79
N VAL A 46 -14.16 13.39 4.92
CA VAL A 46 -13.97 13.43 3.47
C VAL A 46 -14.37 14.81 2.96
N GLN A 47 -13.40 15.58 2.48
CA GLN A 47 -13.65 16.88 1.87
C GLN A 47 -13.94 16.74 0.38
N ASN A 48 -14.64 17.71 -0.21
CA ASN A 48 -14.99 17.70 -1.65
C ASN A 48 -13.76 17.56 -2.56
N GLU A 49 -12.64 18.17 -2.19
CA GLU A 49 -11.37 18.01 -2.91
C GLU A 49 -10.85 16.56 -2.89
N HIS A 50 -11.03 15.83 -1.79
CA HIS A 50 -10.65 14.42 -1.72
C HIS A 50 -11.50 13.57 -2.67
N ILE A 51 -12.79 13.90 -2.79
CA ILE A 51 -13.72 13.23 -3.70
C ILE A 51 -13.29 13.44 -5.15
N ALA A 52 -12.97 14.68 -5.52
CA ALA A 52 -12.49 15.01 -6.86
C ALA A 52 -11.22 14.21 -7.20
N ARG A 53 -10.26 14.13 -6.27
CA ARG A 53 -9.03 13.35 -6.44
C ARG A 53 -9.30 11.85 -6.60
N ILE A 54 -10.21 11.27 -5.81
CA ILE A 54 -10.61 9.86 -5.98
C ILE A 54 -11.30 9.65 -7.33
N ASN A 55 -12.21 10.53 -7.74
CA ASN A 55 -12.90 10.39 -9.02
C ASN A 55 -11.92 10.44 -10.20
N ASN A 56 -10.99 11.39 -10.19
CA ASN A 56 -9.93 11.46 -11.21
C ASN A 56 -9.12 10.15 -11.25
N LEU A 57 -8.75 9.59 -10.08
CA LEU A 57 -8.08 8.30 -10.04
C LEU A 57 -8.91 7.17 -10.67
N ILE A 58 -10.22 7.10 -10.39
CA ILE A 58 -11.08 6.07 -10.98
C ILE A 58 -11.12 6.24 -12.50
N ASP A 59 -11.29 7.47 -12.96
CA ASP A 59 -11.37 7.80 -14.38
C ASP A 59 -10.06 7.47 -15.11
N ASP A 60 -8.92 7.65 -14.45
CA ASP A 60 -7.58 7.33 -14.97
C ASP A 60 -7.15 5.86 -14.73
N PHE A 61 -8.00 5.03 -14.11
CA PHE A 61 -7.62 3.65 -13.76
C PHE A 61 -7.70 2.70 -14.96
N GLU A 62 -6.55 2.49 -15.60
CA GLU A 62 -6.42 1.63 -16.78
C GLU A 62 -6.47 0.13 -16.45
N TYR A 63 -7.68 -0.45 -16.43
CA TYR A 63 -7.91 -1.89 -16.24
C TYR A 63 -7.18 -2.78 -17.26
N THR A 64 -6.98 -2.27 -18.48
CA THR A 64 -6.31 -2.95 -19.60
C THR A 64 -4.85 -3.28 -19.27
N VAL A 65 -4.15 -2.42 -18.53
CA VAL A 65 -2.78 -2.64 -18.05
C VAL A 65 -2.68 -3.89 -17.16
N PHE A 66 -3.78 -4.24 -16.51
CA PHE A 66 -3.91 -5.44 -15.68
C PHE A 66 -4.52 -6.62 -16.44
N GLY A 67 -4.75 -6.50 -17.75
CA GLY A 67 -5.36 -7.52 -18.59
C GLY A 67 -6.81 -7.82 -18.22
N VAL A 68 -7.59 -6.79 -17.94
CA VAL A 68 -9.04 -6.85 -17.69
C VAL A 68 -9.74 -6.01 -18.76
N TYR A 69 -10.73 -6.59 -19.44
CA TYR A 69 -11.33 -6.01 -20.65
C TYR A 69 -12.86 -6.16 -20.66
N GLY A 70 -13.53 -5.34 -21.47
CA GLY A 70 -14.95 -5.42 -21.78
C GLY A 70 -15.86 -5.47 -20.55
N LYS A 71 -16.89 -6.34 -20.58
CA LYS A 71 -17.88 -6.51 -19.51
C LYS A 71 -17.29 -6.72 -18.11
N GLN A 72 -16.10 -7.33 -18.03
CA GLN A 72 -15.45 -7.53 -16.76
C GLN A 72 -14.91 -6.21 -16.18
N ALA A 73 -14.27 -5.39 -17.01
CA ALA A 73 -13.82 -4.06 -16.61
C ALA A 73 -15.01 -3.21 -16.18
N GLU A 74 -16.10 -3.21 -16.96
CA GLU A 74 -17.35 -2.50 -16.63
C GLU A 74 -17.94 -2.94 -15.29
N LYS A 75 -17.98 -4.26 -15.00
CA LYS A 75 -18.47 -4.79 -13.71
C LYS A 75 -17.64 -4.26 -12.54
N ILE A 76 -16.31 -4.33 -12.69
CA ILE A 76 -15.37 -3.92 -11.64
C ILE A 76 -15.44 -2.41 -11.41
N ASP A 77 -15.41 -1.61 -12.48
CA ASP A 77 -15.53 -0.15 -12.43
C ASP A 77 -16.83 0.28 -11.76
N LYS A 78 -17.95 -0.35 -12.14
CA LYS A 78 -19.26 -0.09 -11.51
C LYS A 78 -19.25 -0.35 -10.01
N GLN A 79 -18.64 -1.45 -9.55
CA GLN A 79 -18.53 -1.72 -8.11
C GLN A 79 -17.60 -0.73 -7.42
N PHE A 80 -16.48 -0.35 -8.05
CA PHE A 80 -15.56 0.63 -7.48
C PHE A 80 -16.21 2.02 -7.35
N ARG A 81 -16.93 2.49 -8.38
CA ARG A 81 -17.71 3.73 -8.31
C ARG A 81 -18.83 3.67 -7.28
N SER A 82 -19.49 2.52 -7.13
CA SER A 82 -20.52 2.33 -6.08
C SER A 82 -19.91 2.46 -4.68
N LEU A 83 -18.76 1.82 -4.46
CA LEU A 83 -18.02 1.89 -3.20
C LEU A 83 -17.69 3.32 -2.81
N ILE A 84 -17.23 4.12 -3.77
CA ILE A 84 -16.89 5.52 -3.50
C ILE A 84 -18.14 6.36 -3.22
N LYS A 85 -19.31 6.05 -3.80
CA LYS A 85 -20.57 6.72 -3.45
C LYS A 85 -21.01 6.42 -2.01
N ASP A 86 -20.84 5.18 -1.55
CA ASP A 86 -21.22 4.76 -0.19
C ASP A 86 -20.19 5.23 0.87
N PHE A 87 -18.92 5.32 0.48
CA PHE A 87 -17.84 5.96 1.26
C PHE A 87 -18.18 7.38 1.71
N LEU A 88 -18.87 8.17 0.88
CA LEU A 88 -19.26 9.55 1.21
C LEU A 88 -20.29 9.67 2.33
N ARG A 89 -20.91 8.55 2.73
CA ARG A 89 -22.02 8.54 3.70
C ARG A 89 -21.59 8.11 5.10
N THR A 90 -20.42 7.49 5.27
CA THR A 90 -20.05 6.80 6.52
C THR A 90 -18.60 7.07 6.95
N GLY A 91 -18.36 8.25 7.53
CA GLY A 91 -17.05 8.64 8.09
C GLY A 91 -16.56 7.79 9.27
N GLU A 92 -17.30 6.77 9.68
CA GLU A 92 -16.97 5.89 10.82
C GLU A 92 -16.29 4.58 10.36
N ASN A 93 -16.58 4.09 9.15
CA ASN A 93 -16.06 2.81 8.69
C ASN A 93 -14.71 2.99 7.98
N ILE A 94 -13.62 2.67 8.67
CA ILE A 94 -12.25 2.81 8.15
C ILE A 94 -11.96 1.95 6.93
N GLY A 95 -12.70 0.86 6.73
CA GLY A 95 -12.55 -0.01 5.56
C GLY A 95 -12.78 0.76 4.26
N TYR A 96 -13.75 1.68 4.23
CA TYR A 96 -13.97 2.54 3.08
C TYR A 96 -12.88 3.59 2.89
N ALA A 97 -12.33 4.16 3.96
CA ALA A 97 -11.21 5.11 3.89
C ALA A 97 -9.95 4.52 3.24
N ILE A 98 -9.64 3.26 3.55
CA ILE A 98 -8.47 2.59 2.95
C ILE A 98 -8.78 1.97 1.59
N ALA A 99 -10.04 1.94 1.16
CA ALA A 99 -10.44 1.19 -0.03
C ALA A 99 -9.82 1.70 -1.33
N PRO A 100 -9.81 3.02 -1.65
CA PRO A 100 -9.18 3.50 -2.88
C PRO A 100 -7.70 3.09 -2.96
N TYR A 101 -6.98 3.21 -1.84
CA TYR A 101 -5.59 2.81 -1.74
C TYR A 101 -5.42 1.30 -1.90
N LEU A 102 -6.10 0.49 -1.09
CA LEU A 102 -5.91 -0.95 -1.09
C LEU A 102 -6.36 -1.57 -2.43
N PHE A 103 -7.47 -1.09 -3.00
CA PHE A 103 -7.99 -1.56 -4.28
C PHE A 103 -7.01 -1.29 -5.43
N THR A 104 -6.56 -0.04 -5.59
CA THR A 104 -5.70 0.32 -6.74
C THR A 104 -4.27 -0.17 -6.59
N TRP A 105 -3.74 -0.18 -5.36
CA TRP A 105 -2.38 -0.66 -5.11
C TRP A 105 -2.31 -2.19 -5.05
N ASN A 106 -3.41 -2.90 -4.77
CA ASN A 106 -3.47 -4.37 -4.72
C ASN A 106 -4.37 -4.98 -5.80
N PHE A 107 -4.59 -4.26 -6.91
CA PHE A 107 -5.60 -4.61 -7.90
C PHE A 107 -5.45 -6.01 -8.50
N GLN A 108 -4.22 -6.49 -8.72
CA GLN A 108 -3.97 -7.86 -9.19
C GLN A 108 -4.64 -8.93 -8.31
N ARG A 109 -4.80 -8.66 -7.02
CA ARG A 109 -5.50 -9.55 -6.10
C ARG A 109 -7.02 -9.42 -6.23
N PHE A 110 -7.55 -8.20 -6.25
CA PHE A 110 -8.97 -7.97 -6.47
C PHE A 110 -9.46 -8.52 -7.81
N LYS A 111 -8.65 -8.38 -8.87
CA LYS A 111 -8.88 -9.03 -10.17
C LYS A 111 -9.18 -10.52 -10.00
N LYS A 112 -8.40 -11.23 -9.18
CA LYS A 112 -8.64 -12.66 -8.93
C LYS A 112 -9.96 -12.91 -8.22
N TYR A 113 -10.31 -12.10 -7.22
CA TYR A 113 -11.61 -12.24 -6.55
C TYR A 113 -12.76 -12.11 -7.56
N PHE A 114 -12.73 -11.08 -8.41
CA PHE A 114 -13.75 -10.87 -9.44
C PHE A 114 -13.82 -11.96 -10.51
N ILE A 115 -12.73 -12.71 -10.74
CA ILE A 115 -12.68 -13.82 -11.71
C ILE A 115 -13.13 -15.13 -11.08
N GLU A 116 -12.61 -15.42 -9.89
CA GLU A 116 -12.73 -16.72 -9.25
C GLU A 116 -14.01 -16.82 -8.40
N ASP A 117 -14.57 -15.69 -7.98
CA ASP A 117 -15.83 -15.60 -7.25
C ASP A 117 -16.81 -14.62 -7.92
N ASN A 118 -17.82 -15.18 -8.58
CA ASN A 118 -18.87 -14.40 -9.24
C ASN A 118 -19.74 -13.59 -8.28
N SER A 119 -19.81 -14.02 -7.01
CA SER A 119 -20.57 -13.39 -5.93
C SER A 119 -19.78 -12.33 -5.16
N PHE A 120 -18.50 -12.13 -5.49
CA PHE A 120 -17.65 -11.13 -4.85
C PHE A 120 -18.27 -9.72 -4.95
N ASP A 121 -18.41 -9.09 -3.79
CA ASP A 121 -18.95 -7.74 -3.63
C ASP A 121 -17.95 -6.84 -2.89
N LEU A 122 -17.49 -5.81 -3.59
CA LEU A 122 -16.46 -4.90 -3.11
C LEU A 122 -16.93 -4.06 -1.90
N ASN A 123 -18.21 -3.71 -1.85
CA ASN A 123 -18.80 -2.95 -0.73
C ASN A 123 -18.80 -3.78 0.55
N SER A 124 -19.34 -4.99 0.48
CA SER A 124 -19.37 -5.95 1.58
C SER A 124 -17.96 -6.24 2.08
N TYR A 125 -17.00 -6.48 1.17
CA TYR A 125 -15.59 -6.69 1.51
C TYR A 125 -15.03 -5.57 2.39
N PHE A 126 -15.14 -4.32 1.95
CA PHE A 126 -14.55 -3.20 2.69
C PHE A 126 -15.36 -2.83 3.94
N ASN A 127 -16.68 -2.97 3.92
CA ASN A 127 -17.51 -2.78 5.10
C ASN A 127 -17.08 -3.73 6.25
N GLU A 128 -16.93 -5.02 5.93
CA GLU A 128 -16.50 -6.05 6.88
C GLU A 128 -15.04 -5.90 7.31
N LEU A 129 -14.16 -5.49 6.38
CA LEU A 129 -12.78 -5.18 6.72
C LEU A 129 -12.72 -4.04 7.74
N GLY A 130 -13.50 -2.98 7.55
CA GLY A 130 -13.52 -1.85 8.47
C GLY A 130 -14.05 -2.20 9.85
N ARG A 131 -15.12 -2.99 9.95
CA ARG A 131 -15.60 -3.54 11.24
C ARG A 131 -14.52 -4.33 11.96
N PHE A 132 -13.77 -5.15 11.22
CA PHE A 132 -12.65 -5.88 11.79
C PHE A 132 -11.54 -4.95 12.28
N LEU A 133 -11.13 -3.97 11.47
CA LEU A 133 -10.11 -2.99 11.85
C LEU A 133 -10.52 -2.17 13.09
N ASP A 134 -11.81 -1.87 13.23
CA ASP A 134 -12.35 -1.20 14.41
C ASP A 134 -12.22 -2.04 15.68
N SER A 135 -12.51 -3.34 15.60
CA SER A 135 -12.26 -4.25 16.74
C SER A 135 -10.77 -4.41 17.08
N ARG A 136 -9.86 -4.08 16.15
CA ARG A 136 -8.39 -4.13 16.31
C ARG A 136 -7.75 -2.76 16.52
N LYS A 137 -8.56 -1.71 16.68
CA LYS A 137 -8.10 -0.33 16.66
C LYS A 137 -7.01 -0.03 17.68
N GLN A 138 -7.14 -0.52 18.92
CA GLN A 138 -6.15 -0.26 19.97
C GLN A 138 -4.79 -0.92 19.66
N GLU A 139 -4.82 -2.12 19.08
CA GLU A 139 -3.62 -2.85 18.68
C GLU A 139 -2.92 -2.16 17.51
N ILE A 140 -3.69 -1.58 16.58
CA ILE A 140 -3.16 -0.76 15.48
C ILE A 140 -2.61 0.57 16.03
N LYS A 141 -3.35 1.25 16.90
CA LYS A 141 -2.99 2.55 17.51
C LYS A 141 -1.69 2.47 18.30
N HIS A 142 -1.38 1.31 18.90
CA HIS A 142 -0.10 1.04 19.56
C HIS A 142 1.11 1.37 18.70
N PHE A 143 1.02 1.15 17.38
CA PHE A 143 2.11 1.41 16.44
C PHE A 143 2.11 2.82 15.86
N ARG A 144 1.10 3.64 16.18
CA ARG A 144 0.97 4.97 15.61
C ARG A 144 2.06 5.90 16.10
N GLY A 145 2.64 6.67 15.19
CA GLY A 145 3.70 7.63 15.49
C GLY A 145 5.06 6.97 15.76
N ARG A 146 5.11 5.63 15.80
CA ARG A 146 6.34 4.89 15.99
C ARG A 146 7.25 4.98 14.78
N LYS A 147 8.55 4.92 15.04
CA LYS A 147 9.58 4.98 14.00
C LYS A 147 10.47 3.76 14.05
N MET A 148 10.58 3.07 12.92
CA MET A 148 11.38 1.85 12.82
C MET A 148 12.84 2.08 13.24
N LEU A 149 13.44 3.23 12.92
CA LEU A 149 14.85 3.49 13.25
C LEU A 149 15.10 3.86 14.71
N GLU A 150 14.04 4.16 15.47
CA GLU A 150 14.15 4.61 16.86
C GLU A 150 13.67 3.55 17.86
N GLU A 151 13.00 2.50 17.40
CA GLU A 151 12.29 1.54 18.25
C GLU A 151 12.59 0.08 17.95
N GLU A 152 12.47 -0.77 18.97
CA GLU A 152 12.62 -2.21 18.82
C GLU A 152 11.44 -2.83 18.05
N ILE A 153 11.74 -3.78 17.15
CA ILE A 153 10.72 -4.54 16.42
C ILE A 153 10.07 -5.57 17.35
N GLU A 154 8.87 -5.23 17.85
CA GLU A 154 7.99 -6.08 18.68
C GLU A 154 7.47 -7.32 17.92
N SER A 155 8.35 -8.29 17.67
CA SER A 155 8.12 -9.40 16.75
C SER A 155 6.84 -10.19 17.05
N GLY A 156 6.57 -10.51 18.33
CA GLY A 156 5.38 -11.27 18.72
C GLY A 156 4.06 -10.52 18.50
N ARG A 157 4.03 -9.21 18.78
CA ARG A 157 2.83 -8.38 18.57
C ARG A 157 2.54 -8.18 17.09
N ILE A 158 3.59 -7.91 16.30
CA ILE A 158 3.50 -7.74 14.85
C ILE A 158 3.06 -9.05 14.19
N GLU A 159 3.64 -10.19 14.59
CA GLU A 159 3.25 -11.50 14.07
C GLU A 159 1.78 -11.82 14.33
N LYS A 160 1.30 -11.60 15.56
CA LYS A 160 -0.10 -11.81 15.91
C LYS A 160 -1.02 -10.94 15.04
N LEU A 161 -0.78 -9.64 14.99
CA LEU A 161 -1.58 -8.70 14.21
C LEU A 161 -1.55 -9.03 12.71
N PHE A 162 -0.39 -9.41 12.18
CA PHE A 162 -0.24 -9.85 10.80
C PHE A 162 -1.09 -11.08 10.50
N ASN A 163 -1.04 -12.10 11.36
CA ASN A 163 -1.78 -13.34 11.17
C ASN A 163 -3.28 -13.13 11.30
N ASP A 164 -3.73 -12.31 12.25
CA ASP A 164 -5.14 -11.95 12.44
C ASP A 164 -5.69 -11.23 11.19
N LEU A 165 -4.96 -10.23 10.68
CA LEU A 165 -5.31 -9.55 9.43
C LEU A 165 -5.32 -10.51 8.25
N ASN A 166 -4.29 -11.35 8.11
CA ASN A 166 -4.18 -12.30 7.00
C ASN A 166 -5.35 -13.29 6.99
N ASN A 167 -5.78 -13.75 8.17
CA ASN A 167 -6.93 -14.63 8.30
C ASN A 167 -8.24 -13.90 7.95
N LYS A 168 -8.43 -12.66 8.41
CA LYS A 168 -9.61 -11.90 8.00
C LYS A 168 -9.65 -11.66 6.49
N LEU A 169 -8.53 -11.29 5.87
CA LEU A 169 -8.51 -11.05 4.43
C LEU A 169 -8.73 -12.34 3.61
N LYS A 170 -8.30 -13.51 4.12
CA LYS A 170 -8.66 -14.81 3.52
C LYS A 170 -10.16 -15.04 3.52
N GLU A 171 -10.81 -14.82 4.66
CA GLU A 171 -12.25 -14.99 4.85
C GLU A 171 -13.06 -14.07 3.94
N LEU A 172 -12.60 -12.83 3.76
CA LEU A 172 -13.25 -11.84 2.90
C LEU A 172 -12.99 -12.07 1.40
N GLY A 173 -11.87 -12.71 1.06
CA GLY A 173 -11.48 -13.02 -0.30
C GLY A 173 -11.85 -14.45 -0.69
N ILE A 174 -10.92 -15.11 -1.38
CA ILE A 174 -11.09 -16.47 -1.92
C ILE A 174 -10.33 -17.53 -1.11
N GLY A 175 -10.09 -17.29 0.18
CA GLY A 175 -9.45 -18.26 1.09
C GLY A 175 -7.92 -18.40 0.98
N HIS A 176 -7.24 -17.76 0.03
CA HIS A 176 -5.76 -17.78 -0.01
C HIS A 176 -5.11 -16.70 0.85
N ASN A 177 -3.87 -16.93 1.30
CA ASN A 177 -3.07 -15.94 2.05
C ASN A 177 -3.00 -14.58 1.33
N GLU A 178 -3.04 -13.50 2.11
CA GLU A 178 -3.13 -12.09 1.67
C GLU A 178 -2.00 -11.21 2.23
N PRO A 179 -0.74 -11.68 2.26
CA PRO A 179 0.33 -10.99 3.00
C PRO A 179 0.54 -9.56 2.49
N ILE A 180 0.40 -9.32 1.18
CA ILE A 180 0.57 -7.99 0.60
C ILE A 180 -0.55 -7.04 1.03
N GLY A 181 -1.79 -7.53 1.12
CA GLY A 181 -2.90 -6.75 1.65
C GLY A 181 -2.67 -6.37 3.11
N VAL A 182 -2.23 -7.33 3.93
CA VAL A 182 -1.87 -7.10 5.33
C VAL A 182 -0.80 -6.02 5.46
N ILE A 183 0.30 -6.14 4.72
CA ILE A 183 1.42 -5.20 4.76
C ILE A 183 0.97 -3.79 4.38
N LYS A 184 0.14 -3.65 3.34
CA LYS A 184 -0.40 -2.35 2.91
C LYS A 184 -1.29 -1.72 3.98
N ILE A 185 -2.12 -2.52 4.66
CA ILE A 185 -2.95 -2.06 5.78
C ILE A 185 -2.07 -1.58 6.94
N LEU A 186 -1.10 -2.39 7.35
CA LEU A 186 -0.18 -2.01 8.42
C LEU A 186 0.61 -0.73 8.08
N HIS A 187 1.12 -0.64 6.84
CA HIS A 187 1.87 0.51 6.37
C HIS A 187 1.04 1.80 6.35
N VAL A 188 -0.22 1.77 5.87
CA VAL A 188 -1.04 2.99 5.87
C VAL A 188 -1.40 3.46 7.28
N CYS A 189 -1.46 2.53 8.25
CA CYS A 189 -1.68 2.83 9.66
C CYS A 189 -0.45 3.35 10.41
N SER A 190 0.76 2.93 10.03
CA SER A 190 2.00 3.45 10.61
C SER A 190 3.15 3.41 9.58
N PRO A 191 3.22 4.41 8.69
CA PRO A 191 4.13 4.36 7.54
C PRO A 191 5.61 4.59 7.91
N GLN A 192 5.89 5.05 9.12
CA GLN A 192 7.27 5.22 9.63
C GLN A 192 7.77 3.96 10.36
N TYR A 193 6.89 2.98 10.60
CA TYR A 193 7.21 1.77 11.35
C TYR A 193 7.14 0.50 10.50
N PHE A 194 6.14 0.40 9.62
CA PHE A 194 5.91 -0.80 8.79
C PHE A 194 6.41 -0.59 7.37
N PRO A 195 7.47 -1.29 6.92
CA PRO A 195 8.03 -1.15 5.58
C PRO A 195 7.14 -1.86 4.56
N LEU A 196 7.07 -1.36 3.34
CA LEU A 196 6.41 -2.08 2.26
C LEU A 196 7.28 -3.22 1.74
N ILE A 197 6.61 -4.28 1.27
CA ILE A 197 7.23 -5.36 0.51
C ILE A 197 6.14 -6.01 -0.35
N ASP A 198 6.51 -6.36 -1.58
CA ASP A 198 5.72 -7.21 -2.45
C ASP A 198 6.49 -8.46 -2.87
N ASN A 199 5.93 -9.25 -3.78
CA ASN A 199 6.57 -10.47 -4.25
C ASN A 199 7.88 -10.22 -5.02
N ASP A 200 7.98 -9.10 -5.75
CA ASP A 200 9.14 -8.80 -6.58
C ASP A 200 10.28 -8.23 -5.72
N ILE A 201 9.95 -7.36 -4.75
CA ILE A 201 10.90 -6.93 -3.71
C ILE A 201 11.37 -8.15 -2.90
N ALA A 202 10.45 -8.98 -2.40
CA ALA A 202 10.83 -10.18 -1.63
C ALA A 202 11.78 -11.12 -2.40
N LYS A 203 11.58 -11.23 -3.71
CA LYS A 203 12.45 -12.01 -4.59
C LYS A 203 13.81 -11.35 -4.76
N ALA A 204 13.87 -10.04 -5.00
CA ALA A 204 15.11 -9.29 -5.16
C ALA A 204 16.02 -9.44 -3.93
N PHE A 205 15.42 -9.44 -2.74
CA PHE A 205 16.12 -9.59 -1.47
C PHE A 205 16.24 -11.03 -0.97
N ARG A 206 15.91 -12.03 -1.81
CA ARG A 206 16.02 -13.47 -1.49
C ARG A 206 15.33 -13.86 -0.18
N LEU A 207 14.22 -13.17 0.15
CA LEU A 207 13.40 -13.51 1.31
C LEU A 207 12.59 -14.78 1.06
N LYS A 208 12.30 -15.08 -0.21
CA LYS A 208 11.64 -16.30 -0.66
C LYS A 208 12.62 -17.17 -1.44
N LYS A 209 12.55 -18.48 -1.25
CA LYS A 209 13.38 -19.46 -1.99
C LYS A 209 12.87 -19.68 -3.41
N ASN A 210 11.54 -19.59 -3.62
CA ASN A 210 10.89 -19.93 -4.88
C ASN A 210 9.75 -18.95 -5.18
N LYS A 211 9.42 -18.75 -6.48
CA LYS A 211 8.29 -17.88 -6.89
C LYS A 211 6.95 -18.30 -6.30
N ARG A 212 6.75 -19.60 -6.02
CA ARG A 212 5.50 -20.18 -5.53
C ARG A 212 5.30 -20.05 -4.02
N GLU A 213 6.35 -19.72 -3.27
CA GLU A 213 6.26 -19.52 -1.82
C GLU A 213 5.40 -18.30 -1.52
N SER A 214 4.52 -18.36 -0.52
CA SER A 214 3.78 -17.18 -0.05
C SER A 214 4.62 -16.43 0.97
N LEU A 215 4.52 -15.09 0.98
CA LEU A 215 5.00 -14.32 2.14
C LEU A 215 4.19 -14.72 3.38
N THR A 216 4.85 -14.66 4.54
CA THR A 216 4.31 -15.00 5.87
C THR A 216 4.77 -13.94 6.88
N SER A 217 4.23 -13.99 8.10
CA SER A 217 4.69 -13.15 9.23
C SER A 217 6.21 -13.24 9.41
N PHE A 218 6.76 -14.46 9.36
CA PHE A 218 8.20 -14.71 9.47
C PHE A 218 9.01 -13.97 8.40
N HIS A 219 8.60 -14.07 7.13
CA HIS A 219 9.26 -13.36 6.03
C HIS A 219 9.20 -11.84 6.23
N TYR A 220 8.06 -11.34 6.68
CA TYR A 220 7.86 -9.91 6.92
C TYR A 220 8.70 -9.39 8.10
N LEU A 221 8.76 -10.11 9.22
CA LEU A 221 9.62 -9.76 10.34
C LEU A 221 11.10 -9.77 9.97
N LYS A 222 11.53 -10.74 9.16
CA LYS A 222 12.89 -10.79 8.63
C LYS A 222 13.17 -9.57 7.74
N TRP A 223 12.20 -9.17 6.92
CA TRP A 223 12.30 -7.96 6.11
C TRP A 223 12.44 -6.71 6.97
N MET A 224 11.56 -6.50 7.96
CA MET A 224 11.61 -5.37 8.88
C MET A 224 12.98 -5.25 9.56
N LYS A 225 13.52 -6.35 10.11
CA LYS A 225 14.84 -6.38 10.75
C LYS A 225 15.97 -6.05 9.77
N SER A 226 15.85 -6.53 8.53
CA SER A 226 16.85 -6.27 7.48
C SER A 226 16.85 -4.80 7.07
N VAL A 227 15.67 -4.19 6.89
CA VAL A 227 15.52 -2.77 6.56
C VAL A 227 16.03 -1.91 7.70
N GLN A 228 15.62 -2.19 8.95
CA GLN A 228 16.09 -1.47 10.13
C GLN A 228 17.62 -1.53 10.26
N SER A 229 18.20 -2.73 10.17
CA SER A 229 19.65 -2.93 10.27
C SER A 229 20.44 -2.31 9.13
N TRP A 230 19.85 -2.22 7.94
CA TRP A 230 20.49 -1.58 6.80
C TRP A 230 20.46 -0.05 6.94
N LEU A 231 19.30 0.51 7.27
CA LEU A 231 19.13 1.96 7.40
C LEU A 231 19.89 2.55 8.60
N SER A 232 20.06 1.78 9.68
CA SER A 232 20.82 2.22 10.86
C SER A 232 22.31 2.44 10.61
N LYS A 233 22.82 2.06 9.43
CA LYS A 233 24.23 2.25 9.04
C LYS A 233 24.50 3.60 8.38
N TYR A 234 23.45 4.32 7.97
CA TYR A 234 23.59 5.63 7.34
C TYR A 234 23.62 6.75 8.37
N ASP A 235 24.25 7.87 8.01
CA ASP A 235 24.39 9.02 8.88
C ASP A 235 23.01 9.65 9.19
N LYS A 236 22.73 9.82 10.49
CA LYS A 236 21.42 10.29 10.96
C LYS A 236 21.11 11.71 10.51
N ILE A 237 22.09 12.62 10.50
CA ILE A 237 21.90 14.02 10.12
C ILE A 237 21.53 14.10 8.63
N LYS A 238 22.20 13.30 7.79
CA LYS A 238 21.88 13.23 6.37
C LYS A 238 20.52 12.57 6.09
N ILE A 239 20.13 11.56 6.87
CA ILE A 239 18.76 11.02 6.84
C ILE A 239 17.74 12.13 7.15
N GLU A 240 17.89 12.85 8.26
CA GLU A 240 16.97 13.91 8.68
C GLU A 240 16.87 15.04 7.63
N LYS A 241 17.98 15.34 6.94
CA LYS A 241 18.01 16.28 5.82
C LYS A 241 17.12 15.81 4.66
N LEU A 242 17.23 14.55 4.24
CA LEU A 242 16.37 13.97 3.20
C LEU A 242 14.90 13.98 3.62
N GLU A 243 14.62 13.62 4.88
CA GLU A 243 13.24 13.59 5.38
C GLU A 243 12.59 14.98 5.39
N THR A 244 13.37 16.00 5.78
CA THR A 244 12.94 17.40 5.80
C THR A 244 12.69 17.91 4.38
N GLU A 245 13.59 17.59 3.45
CA GLU A 245 13.49 18.04 2.06
C GLU A 245 12.25 17.50 1.35
N PHE A 246 11.94 16.22 1.51
CA PHE A 246 10.81 15.58 0.83
C PHE A 246 9.53 15.55 1.65
N GLY A 247 9.55 16.01 2.91
CA GLY A 247 8.41 15.95 3.83
C GLY A 247 7.92 14.52 4.09
N ARG A 248 8.81 13.54 4.02
CA ARG A 248 8.51 12.10 4.10
C ARG A 248 9.55 11.40 4.95
N SER A 249 9.16 10.36 5.68
CA SER A 249 10.13 9.53 6.39
C SER A 249 11.07 8.82 5.41
N ILE A 250 12.28 8.52 5.85
CA ILE A 250 13.27 7.82 5.05
C ILE A 250 12.78 6.43 4.67
N LEU A 251 12.00 5.80 5.56
CA LEU A 251 11.37 4.52 5.26
C LEU A 251 10.41 4.65 4.07
N LYS A 252 9.63 5.73 4.00
CA LYS A 252 8.71 5.96 2.88
C LYS A 252 9.46 6.19 1.57
N LEU A 253 10.57 6.95 1.61
CA LEU A 253 11.40 7.21 0.44
C LEU A 253 12.05 5.92 -0.07
N VAL A 254 12.53 5.07 0.84
CA VAL A 254 13.04 3.73 0.52
C VAL A 254 11.96 2.85 -0.08
N ASP A 255 10.75 2.85 0.48
CA ASP A 255 9.63 2.06 -0.07
C ASP A 255 9.30 2.47 -1.51
N GLN A 256 9.31 3.78 -1.82
CA GLN A 256 9.13 4.28 -3.19
C GLN A 256 10.27 3.82 -4.10
N ALA A 257 11.51 3.92 -3.63
CA ALA A 257 12.67 3.55 -4.42
C ALA A 257 12.73 2.05 -4.72
N LEU A 258 12.41 1.21 -3.74
CA LEU A 258 12.28 -0.23 -3.92
C LEU A 258 11.14 -0.58 -4.87
N TYR A 259 10.00 0.11 -4.78
CA TYR A 259 8.89 -0.08 -5.71
C TYR A 259 9.30 0.21 -7.16
N ILE A 260 9.96 1.34 -7.41
CA ILE A 260 10.44 1.72 -8.75
C ILE A 260 11.44 0.70 -9.29
N MET A 261 12.38 0.25 -8.46
CA MET A 261 13.42 -0.67 -8.93
C MET A 261 12.96 -2.11 -9.11
N CYS A 262 12.10 -2.61 -8.22
CA CYS A 262 11.77 -4.04 -8.17
C CYS A 262 10.43 -4.36 -8.83
N SER A 263 9.44 -3.48 -8.67
CA SER A 263 8.04 -3.81 -8.94
C SER A 263 7.51 -3.12 -10.18
N LEU A 264 8.06 -1.96 -10.53
CA LEU A 264 7.62 -1.21 -11.71
C LEU A 264 8.36 -1.65 -12.97
N ASN A 265 7.61 -1.90 -14.04
CA ASN A 265 8.19 -2.03 -15.37
C ASN A 265 8.24 -0.64 -16.04
N LEU A 266 9.35 0.08 -15.85
CA LEU A 266 9.55 1.43 -16.38
C LEU A 266 9.33 1.52 -17.90
N LYS A 267 9.81 0.51 -18.66
CA LYS A 267 9.64 0.46 -20.12
C LYS A 267 8.16 0.47 -20.52
N LYS A 268 7.33 -0.36 -19.87
CA LYS A 268 5.88 -0.37 -20.14
C LYS A 268 5.23 0.95 -19.76
N ARG A 269 5.65 1.56 -18.64
CA ARG A 269 5.04 2.80 -18.15
C ARG A 269 5.34 3.99 -19.06
N VAL A 270 6.56 4.09 -19.59
CA VAL A 270 6.92 5.10 -20.60
C VAL A 270 6.23 4.81 -21.93
N GLY A 271 6.19 3.55 -22.37
CA GLY A 271 5.55 3.18 -23.64
C GLY A 271 4.05 3.48 -23.69
N LEU A 272 3.33 3.48 -22.56
CA LEU A 272 1.92 3.90 -22.49
C LEU A 272 1.73 5.42 -22.66
N LYS A 273 2.77 6.21 -22.43
CA LYS A 273 2.73 7.69 -22.55
C LYS A 273 3.23 8.20 -23.90
N VAL A 274 3.83 7.33 -24.70
CA VAL A 274 4.34 7.65 -26.03
C VAL A 274 3.41 6.97 -27.02
N ASP A 275 2.42 7.71 -27.51
CA ASP A 275 1.61 7.27 -28.65
C ASP A 275 2.53 7.12 -29.86
N VAL A 276 2.59 5.92 -30.42
CA VAL A 276 3.41 5.62 -31.61
C VAL A 276 2.55 5.61 -32.88
N ASP A 277 1.27 6.00 -32.77
CA ASP A 277 0.32 6.01 -33.89
C ASP A 277 0.29 7.35 -34.68
N GLU A 278 1.24 8.26 -34.42
CA GLU A 278 1.45 9.50 -35.20
C GLU A 278 2.87 9.60 -35.80
N ILE A 279 3.37 8.54 -36.46
CA ILE A 279 4.55 8.62 -37.35
C ILE A 279 4.24 8.00 -38.72
#